data_AF-A0A6A6XWH1-F1
#
_entry.id   AF-A0A6A6XWH1-F1
#
_cell.length_a   1.000
_cell.length_b   1.000
_cell.length_c   1.000
_cell.angle_alpha   90.00
_cell.angle_beta   90.00
_cell.angle_gamma   90.00
#
_symmetry.space_group_name_H-M   'P 1'
#
loop_
_entity.id
_entity.type
_entity.pdbx_description
1 polymer ?
#
loop_
_entity_poly.entity_id
_entity_poly.type
_entity_poly.pdbx_seq_one_letter_code
_entity_poly.pdbx_strand_id
1 'polypeptide(L)'
;MLTMQASLNDWSSASAATPKLAEKMLQLYRQEGLEGFLDVPYGFAALAYNAVGDNKRAEKYAAKAKEAILMKDGVWSPNLGIWNELLQDSRAHWSFKRRM
;
A
#
# COMPACT_ATOMS: atom_id res chain seq x y z
N MET A 1 8.91 -13.20 -3.76
CA MET A 1 8.56 -11.79 -3.46
C MET A 1 8.73 -10.84 -4.64
N LEU A 2 9.89 -10.85 -5.32
CA LEU A 2 10.20 -9.93 -6.43
C LEU A 2 9.10 -9.81 -7.51
N THR A 3 8.47 -10.92 -7.88
CA THR A 3 7.38 -10.94 -8.87
C THR A 3 6.11 -10.23 -8.38
N MET A 4 5.72 -10.42 -7.12
CA MET A 4 4.52 -9.79 -6.54
C MET A 4 4.72 -8.28 -6.38
N GLN A 5 5.88 -7.88 -5.88
CA GLN A 5 6.23 -6.47 -5.73
C GLN A 5 6.28 -5.77 -7.09
N ALA A 6 6.90 -6.39 -8.10
CA ALA A 6 6.94 -5.87 -9.47
C ALA A 6 5.52 -5.67 -10.04
N SER A 7 4.63 -6.66 -9.89
CA SER A 7 3.25 -6.51 -10.33
C SER A 7 2.52 -5.40 -9.57
N LEU A 8 2.67 -5.31 -8.25
CA LEU A 8 2.02 -4.29 -7.43
C LEU A 8 2.51 -2.86 -7.73
N ASN A 9 3.77 -2.72 -8.14
CA ASN A 9 4.38 -1.47 -8.60
C ASN A 9 4.13 -1.16 -10.09
N ASP A 10 3.51 -2.07 -10.85
CA ASP A 10 3.09 -1.77 -12.21
C ASP A 10 1.85 -0.89 -12.18
N TRP A 11 1.98 0.32 -12.72
CA TRP A 11 0.92 1.32 -12.84
C TRP A 11 0.51 1.58 -14.29
N SER A 12 0.96 0.73 -15.22
CA SER A 12 0.49 0.70 -16.59
C SER A 12 -0.95 0.17 -16.67
N SER A 13 -1.59 0.37 -17.82
CA SER A 13 -2.92 -0.19 -18.12
C SER A 13 -2.93 -1.72 -18.19
N ALA A 14 -1.77 -2.36 -18.30
CA ALA A 14 -1.63 -3.82 -18.34
C ALA A 14 -1.39 -4.45 -16.95
N SER A 15 -1.40 -3.64 -15.89
CA SER A 15 -1.08 -4.09 -14.53
C SER A 15 -1.99 -5.22 -14.05
N ALA A 16 -1.38 -6.33 -13.63
CA ALA A 16 -2.06 -7.46 -13.00
C ALA A 16 -2.24 -7.30 -11.48
N ALA A 17 -1.94 -6.13 -10.93
CA ALA A 17 -2.03 -5.88 -9.50
C ALA A 17 -3.48 -5.86 -9.01
N THR A 18 -3.71 -6.58 -7.91
CA THR A 18 -5.02 -6.65 -7.25
C THR A 18 -4.87 -6.49 -5.73
N PRO A 19 -5.93 -6.09 -5.01
CA PRO A 19 -5.91 -6.10 -3.56
C PRO A 19 -5.58 -7.48 -2.98
N LYS A 20 -6.05 -8.56 -3.61
CA LYS A 20 -5.74 -9.94 -3.20
C LYS A 20 -4.24 -10.25 -3.32
N LEU A 21 -3.56 -9.75 -4.35
CA LEU A 21 -2.12 -9.90 -4.49
C LEU A 21 -1.35 -9.15 -3.39
N ALA A 22 -1.81 -7.95 -3.03
CA ALA A 22 -1.24 -7.17 -1.93
C ALA A 22 -1.42 -7.87 -0.58
N GLU A 23 -2.61 -8.43 -0.31
CA GLU A 23 -2.86 -9.20 0.92
C GLU A 23 -2.04 -10.49 0.99
N LYS A 24 -1.81 -11.15 -0.14
CA LYS A 24 -0.90 -12.29 -0.21
C LYS A 24 0.54 -11.90 0.17
N MET A 25 1.02 -10.75 -0.30
CA MET A 25 2.34 -10.23 0.08
C MET A 25 2.40 -9.90 1.58
N LEU A 26 1.34 -9.27 2.12
CA LEU A 26 1.23 -8.99 3.56
C LEU A 26 1.29 -10.26 4.41
N GLN A 27 0.56 -11.30 4.01
CA GLN A 27 0.57 -12.59 4.71
C GLN A 27 1.95 -13.23 4.66
N LEU A 28 2.64 -13.17 3.52
CA LEU A 28 3.99 -13.71 3.40
C LEU A 28 4.98 -13.03 4.34
N TYR A 29 4.94 -11.70 4.43
CA TYR A 29 5.81 -10.95 5.36
C TYR A 29 5.60 -11.41 6.82
N ARG A 30 4.35 -11.65 7.22
CA ARG A 30 4.05 -12.18 8.56
C ARG A 30 4.54 -13.62 8.76
N GLN A 31 4.40 -14.47 7.74
CA GLN A 31 4.85 -15.85 7.81
C GLN A 31 6.37 -15.97 7.91
N GLU A 32 7.09 -15.02 7.31
CA GLU A 32 8.55 -14.97 7.33
C GLU A 32 9.13 -14.20 8.53
N GLY A 33 8.29 -13.70 9.45
CA GLY A 33 8.75 -12.95 10.63
C GLY A 33 9.32 -11.56 10.28
N LEU A 34 8.81 -10.94 9.21
CA LEU A 34 9.23 -9.62 8.72
C LEU A 34 8.33 -8.50 9.25
N GLU A 35 7.86 -8.59 10.49
CA GLU A 35 6.93 -7.62 11.09
C GLU A 35 7.46 -6.18 11.08
N GLY A 36 8.78 -6.01 11.25
CA GLY A 36 9.45 -4.71 11.18
C GLY A 36 9.42 -4.05 9.80
N PHE A 37 9.00 -4.75 8.75
CA PHE A 37 8.94 -4.28 7.37
C PHE A 37 7.52 -4.25 6.81
N LEU A 38 6.49 -4.30 7.67
CA LEU A 38 5.10 -4.31 7.23
C LEU A 38 4.65 -3.00 6.59
N ASP A 39 5.42 -1.92 6.70
CA ASP A 39 5.17 -0.66 5.99
C ASP A 39 5.02 -0.88 4.48
N VAL A 40 5.85 -1.74 3.89
CA VAL A 40 5.85 -2.04 2.46
C VAL A 40 4.55 -2.74 2.01
N PRO A 41 4.19 -3.93 2.54
CA PRO A 41 2.95 -4.59 2.13
C PRO A 41 1.68 -3.83 2.55
N TYR A 42 1.70 -3.05 3.66
CA TYR A 42 0.59 -2.16 3.97
C TYR A 42 0.44 -1.05 2.93
N GLY A 43 1.54 -0.46 2.47
CA GLY A 43 1.51 0.52 1.39
C GLY A 43 0.94 -0.06 0.10
N PHE A 44 1.37 -1.27 -0.28
CA PHE A 44 0.79 -1.96 -1.44
C PHE A 44 -0.70 -2.23 -1.31
N ALA A 45 -1.16 -2.65 -0.12
CA ALA A 45 -2.57 -2.87 0.11
C ALA A 45 -3.36 -1.57 0.00
N ALA A 46 -2.87 -0.47 0.60
CA ALA A 46 -3.50 0.84 0.53
C ALA A 46 -3.71 1.29 -0.93
N LEU A 47 -2.64 1.23 -1.72
CA LEU A 47 -2.65 1.63 -3.12
C LEU A 47 -3.52 0.72 -3.99
N ALA A 48 -3.46 -0.61 -3.77
CA ALA A 48 -4.25 -1.57 -4.53
C ALA A 48 -5.75 -1.43 -4.26
N TYR A 49 -6.16 -1.21 -3.01
CA TYR A 49 -7.56 -0.98 -2.67
C TYR A 49 -8.06 0.35 -3.24
N ASN A 50 -7.24 1.41 -3.21
CA ASN A 50 -7.64 2.68 -3.80
C ASN A 50 -7.78 2.60 -5.33
N ALA A 51 -6.91 1.81 -5.98
CA ALA A 51 -6.93 1.58 -7.43
C ALA A 51 -8.21 0.90 -7.93
N VAL A 52 -8.93 0.19 -7.07
CA VAL A 52 -10.23 -0.42 -7.38
C VAL A 52 -11.41 0.33 -6.75
N GLY A 53 -11.17 1.52 -6.18
CA GLY A 53 -12.20 2.37 -5.59
C GLY A 53 -12.72 1.93 -4.21
N ASP A 54 -12.03 1.04 -3.50
CA ASP A 54 -12.35 0.71 -2.10
C ASP A 54 -11.56 1.63 -1.16
N ASN A 55 -12.04 2.87 -1.05
CA ASN A 55 -11.45 3.92 -0.24
C ASN A 55 -11.32 3.54 1.24
N LYS A 56 -12.32 2.85 1.78
CA LYS A 56 -12.35 2.46 3.20
C LYS A 56 -11.21 1.52 3.55
N ARG A 57 -10.96 0.51 2.70
CA ARG A 57 -9.81 -0.38 2.91
C ARG A 57 -8.50 0.31 2.58
N ALA A 58 -8.47 1.18 1.57
CA ALA A 58 -7.29 1.98 1.25
C ALA A 58 -6.80 2.80 2.44
N GLU A 59 -7.69 3.58 3.06
CA GLU A 59 -7.41 4.41 4.24
C GLU A 59 -6.96 3.57 5.44
N LYS A 60 -7.64 2.43 5.69
CA LYS A 60 -7.24 1.50 6.76
C LYS A 60 -5.79 1.04 6.59
N TYR A 61 -5.39 0.66 5.39
CA TYR A 61 -4.02 0.18 5.14
C TYR A 61 -3.01 1.32 5.08
N ALA A 62 -3.39 2.50 4.59
CA ALA A 62 -2.52 3.68 4.61
C ALA A 62 -2.20 4.12 6.05
N ALA A 63 -3.17 4.08 6.97
CA ALA A 63 -2.93 4.33 8.38
C ALA A 63 -1.92 3.35 8.99
N LYS A 64 -2.01 2.06 8.63
CA LYS A 64 -1.06 1.04 9.07
C LYS A 64 0.33 1.22 8.47
N ALA A 65 0.42 1.59 7.20
CA ALA A 65 1.69 1.90 6.55
C ALA A 65 2.37 3.11 7.21
N LYS A 66 1.60 4.18 7.47
CA LYS A 66 2.05 5.36 8.19
C LYS A 66 2.55 5.02 9.60
N GLU A 67 1.78 4.25 10.37
CA GLU A 67 2.16 3.80 11.71
C GLU A 67 3.48 3.00 11.70
N ALA A 68 3.60 2.03 10.78
CA ALA A 68 4.81 1.22 10.66
C ALA A 68 6.05 2.06 10.27
N ILE A 69 5.91 3.03 9.36
CA ILE A 69 7.00 3.96 9.01
C ILE A 69 7.38 4.83 10.20
N LEU A 70 6.40 5.38 10.93
CA LEU A 70 6.69 6.21 12.09
C LEU A 70 7.44 5.45 13.19
N MET A 71 7.11 4.16 13.38
CA MET A 71 7.82 3.29 14.32
C MET A 71 9.24 2.95 13.86
N LYS A 72 9.45 2.72 12.56
CA LYS A 72 10.72 2.26 12.00
C LYS A 72 11.69 3.40 11.67
N ASP A 73 11.22 4.40 10.95
CA ASP A 73 12.02 5.45 10.31
C ASP A 73 11.78 6.85 10.92
N GLY A 74 10.70 7.02 11.69
CA GLY A 74 10.33 8.29 12.32
C GLY A 74 9.64 9.30 11.39
N VAL A 75 9.36 10.48 11.94
CA VAL A 75 8.55 11.55 11.29
C VAL A 75 9.22 12.19 10.07
N TRP A 76 10.52 11.99 9.88
CA TRP A 76 11.30 12.57 8.79
C TRP A 76 11.30 11.70 7.52
N SER A 77 10.64 10.54 7.56
CA SER A 77 10.61 9.62 6.42
C SER A 77 9.94 10.28 5.21
N PRO A 78 10.61 10.37 4.05
CA PRO A 78 10.06 10.98 2.85
C PRO A 78 8.80 10.25 2.35
N ASN A 79 8.67 8.97 2.70
CA ASN A 79 7.54 8.13 2.32
C ASN A 79 6.28 8.40 3.15
N LEU A 80 6.29 9.32 4.13
CA LEU A 80 5.08 9.69 4.87
C LEU A 80 4.11 10.53 4.04
N GLY A 81 4.63 11.30 3.07
CA GLY A 81 3.83 12.21 2.24
C GLY A 81 2.67 11.48 1.54
N ILE A 82 2.98 10.37 0.87
CA ILE A 82 1.99 9.58 0.13
C ILE A 82 0.84 9.05 1.02
N TRP A 83 1.15 8.64 2.26
CA TRP A 83 0.11 8.16 3.18
C TRP A 83 -0.70 9.30 3.76
N ASN A 84 -0.09 10.45 4.03
CA ASN A 84 -0.81 11.64 4.47
C ASN A 84 -1.76 12.14 3.39
N GLU A 85 -1.33 12.18 2.13
CA GLU A 85 -2.18 12.55 0.99
C GLU A 85 -3.37 11.60 0.83
N LEU A 86 -3.11 10.28 0.86
CA LEU A 86 -4.17 9.27 0.75
C LEU A 86 -5.17 9.35 1.91
N LEU A 87 -4.69 9.58 3.13
CA LEU A 87 -5.55 9.74 4.32
C LEU A 87 -6.30 11.07 4.36
N GLN A 88 -5.78 12.12 3.71
CA GLN A 88 -6.43 13.42 3.62
C GLN A 88 -7.64 13.35 2.67
N ASP A 89 -7.44 12.81 1.46
CA ASP A 89 -8.51 12.54 0.52
C ASP A 89 -8.14 11.37 -0.41
N SER A 90 -8.66 10.20 -0.08
CA SER A 90 -8.38 8.98 -0.83
C SER A 90 -8.93 9.00 -2.26
N ARG A 91 -9.96 9.81 -2.55
CA ARG A 91 -10.56 9.94 -3.90
C ARG A 91 -9.78 10.93 -4.76
N ALA A 92 -9.13 11.92 -4.16
CA ALA A 92 -8.25 12.85 -4.87
C ALA A 92 -6.83 12.29 -5.07
N HIS A 93 -6.44 11.25 -4.32
CA HIS A 93 -5.14 10.62 -4.44
C HIS A 93 -4.90 10.02 -5.84
N TRP A 94 -3.68 10.13 -6.37
CA TRP A 94 -3.31 9.75 -7.75
C TRP A 94 -3.61 8.28 -8.11
N SER A 95 -3.75 7.42 -7.12
CA SER A 95 -4.01 6.00 -7.28
C SER A 95 -5.50 5.66 -7.38
N PHE A 96 -6.42 6.59 -7.10
CA PHE A 96 -7.86 6.33 -7.07
C PHE A 96 -8.37 5.84 -8.43
N LYS A 97 -9.10 4.71 -8.42
CA LYS A 97 -9.70 4.08 -9.62
C LYS A 97 -8.75 3.86 -10.80
N ARG A 98 -7.44 3.82 -10.56
CA ARG A 98 -6.43 3.73 -11.62
C ARG A 98 -6.41 2.38 -12.36
N ARG A 99 -7.11 1.38 -11.82
CA ARG A 99 -7.25 0.04 -12.41
C ARG A 99 -8.73 -0.33 -12.65
N MET A 100 -9.56 0.69 -12.86
CA MET A 100 -10.97 0.57 -13.27
C MET A 100 -11.19 1.13 -14.67
#